data_AF-A0A9E3C0C0-F1
#
_entry.id   AF-A0A9E3C0C0-F1
#
_cell.length_a   1.000
_cell.length_b   1.000
_cell.length_c   1.000
_cell.angle_alpha   90.00
_cell.angle_beta   90.00
_cell.angle_gamma   90.00
#
_symmetry.space_group_name_H-M   'P 1'
#
loop_
_entity.id
_entity.type
_entity.pdbx_description
1 polymer ?
#
loop_
_entity_poly.entity_id
_entity_poly.type
_entity_poly.pdbx_seq_one_letter_code
_entity_poly.pdbx_strand_id
1 'polypeptide(L)'
;MKHKTRRGGNPLGEYRRLQREIRALFDPFTARHCPGCATPCCVKPTRVTPVDVALALGAGHTFPHLADPDPYAPALNHAAHRLTLPVMNSDPEPVEWCEYLHNGRCTFPDDLRPYGCTTYVCGPMYEHLPDDTLHRLRRLIRQLEEAHIALLRSLKDAGRLPEQE
;
A
#
# COMPACT_ATOMS: atom_id res chain seq x y z
N MET A 1 6.23 12.94 -30.04
CA MET A 1 6.59 11.51 -29.87
C MET A 1 5.31 10.70 -29.78
N LYS A 2 5.05 9.78 -30.71
CA LYS A 2 3.82 8.96 -30.73
C LYS A 2 3.97 7.85 -29.67
N HIS A 3 3.30 7.98 -28.53
CA HIS A 3 3.22 6.89 -27.55
C HIS A 3 2.43 5.74 -28.20
N LYS A 4 3.15 4.70 -28.60
CA LYS A 4 2.58 3.44 -29.08
C LYS A 4 1.80 2.85 -27.90
N THR A 5 0.48 3.06 -27.89
CA THR A 5 -0.43 2.48 -26.89
C THR A 5 -0.25 0.97 -26.94
N ARG A 6 0.48 0.43 -25.96
CA ARG A 6 0.56 -1.02 -25.74
C ARG A 6 -0.88 -1.54 -25.68
N ARG A 7 -1.24 -2.43 -26.62
CA ARG A 7 -2.53 -3.14 -26.62
C ARG A 7 -2.81 -3.63 -25.21
N GLY A 8 -4.01 -3.31 -24.70
CA GLY A 8 -4.40 -3.42 -23.30
C GLY A 8 -4.08 -4.78 -22.68
N GLY A 9 -3.03 -4.82 -21.88
CA GLY A 9 -2.83 -5.89 -20.92
C GLY A 9 -3.80 -5.72 -19.74
N ASN A 10 -4.09 -6.81 -19.04
CA ASN A 10 -4.89 -6.79 -17.81
C ASN A 10 -4.22 -5.87 -16.75
N PRO A 11 -4.78 -4.68 -16.42
CA PRO A 11 -4.16 -3.74 -15.50
C PRO A 11 -3.94 -4.33 -14.10
N LEU A 12 -4.88 -5.15 -13.62
CA LEU A 12 -4.75 -5.85 -12.34
C LEU A 12 -3.61 -6.87 -12.36
N GLY A 13 -3.42 -7.56 -13.49
CA GLY A 13 -2.33 -8.52 -13.66
C GLY A 13 -0.96 -7.84 -13.58
N GLU A 14 -0.81 -6.69 -14.24
CA GLU A 14 0.41 -5.88 -14.19
C GLU A 14 0.68 -5.35 -12.77
N TYR A 15 -0.36 -4.78 -12.14
CA TYR A 15 -0.30 -4.27 -10.77
C TYR A 15 0.17 -5.34 -9.78
N ARG A 16 -0.45 -6.52 -9.81
CA ARG A 16 -0.09 -7.67 -8.95
C ARG A 16 1.33 -8.18 -9.23
N ARG A 17 1.77 -8.20 -10.49
CA ARG A 17 3.15 -8.60 -10.83
C ARG A 17 4.16 -7.65 -10.18
N LEU A 18 3.97 -6.34 -10.35
CA LEU A 18 4.87 -5.32 -9.82
C LEU A 18 4.89 -5.31 -8.29
N GLN A 19 3.73 -5.52 -7.65
CA GLN A 19 3.64 -5.70 -6.19
C GLN A 19 4.53 -6.86 -5.71
N ARG A 20 4.46 -8.05 -6.36
CA ARG A 20 5.34 -9.18 -6.02
C ARG A 20 6.82 -8.87 -6.20
N GLU A 21 7.17 -8.20 -7.30
CA GLU A 21 8.57 -7.84 -7.58
C GLU A 21 9.12 -6.87 -6.53
N ILE A 22 8.34 -5.87 -6.13
CA ILE A 22 8.74 -4.93 -5.06
C ILE A 22 8.83 -5.67 -3.72
N ARG A 23 7.86 -6.53 -3.43
CA ARG A 23 7.83 -7.28 -2.18
C ARG A 23 9.02 -8.23 -2.03
N ALA A 24 9.46 -8.87 -3.12
CA ALA A 24 10.67 -9.68 -3.11
C ALA A 24 11.93 -8.87 -2.73
N LEU A 25 11.95 -7.55 -2.95
CA LEU A 25 13.02 -6.66 -2.47
C LEU A 25 12.80 -6.22 -1.01
N PHE A 26 11.54 -6.04 -0.58
CA PHE A 26 11.20 -5.60 0.78
C PHE A 26 11.32 -6.72 1.81
N ASP A 27 10.91 -7.94 1.49
CA ASP A 27 10.75 -9.01 2.47
C ASP A 27 12.07 -9.36 3.20
N PRO A 28 13.22 -9.51 2.51
CA PRO A 28 14.50 -9.74 3.20
C PRO A 28 14.89 -8.60 4.15
N PHE A 29 14.66 -7.35 3.72
CA PHE A 29 14.95 -6.17 4.54
C PHE A 29 14.02 -6.10 5.76
N THR A 30 12.71 -6.20 5.54
CA THR A 30 11.71 -6.05 6.60
C THR A 30 11.81 -7.16 7.63
N ALA A 31 12.06 -8.41 7.23
CA ALA A 31 12.27 -9.50 8.16
C ALA A 31 13.47 -9.27 9.09
N ARG A 32 14.52 -8.61 8.61
CA ARG A 32 15.74 -8.33 9.38
C ARG A 32 15.62 -7.06 10.23
N HIS A 33 15.05 -5.99 9.69
CA HIS A 33 15.15 -4.64 10.28
C HIS A 33 13.87 -4.17 10.97
N CYS A 34 12.68 -4.63 10.56
CA CYS A 34 11.43 -4.12 11.13
C CYS A 34 11.15 -4.54 12.58
N PRO A 35 11.46 -5.77 13.04
CA PRO A 35 11.13 -6.20 14.41
C PRO A 35 11.74 -5.34 15.53
N GLY A 36 12.86 -4.66 15.25
CA GLY A 36 13.53 -3.77 16.20
C GLY A 36 13.62 -2.31 15.73
N CYS A 37 12.83 -1.92 14.72
CA CYS A 37 12.93 -0.58 14.15
C CYS A 37 12.45 0.47 15.16
N ALA A 38 13.27 1.48 15.43
CA ALA A 38 12.92 2.61 16.31
C ALA A 38 11.84 3.53 15.69
N THR A 39 11.69 3.49 14.36
CA THR A 39 10.75 4.33 13.59
C THR A 39 9.88 3.46 12.66
N PRO A 40 9.01 2.60 13.22
CA PRO A 40 8.22 1.67 12.43
C PRO A 40 7.24 2.40 11.52
N CYS A 41 7.16 1.98 10.25
CA CYS A 41 6.24 2.59 9.28
C CYS A 41 4.82 1.99 9.31
N CYS A 42 4.62 0.90 10.05
CA CYS A 42 3.35 0.17 10.17
C CYS A 42 2.52 0.67 11.37
N VAL A 43 2.45 1.98 11.55
CA VAL A 43 1.75 2.68 12.63
C VAL A 43 0.68 3.60 12.05
N LYS A 44 -0.22 4.08 12.88
CA LYS A 44 -1.22 5.07 12.47
C LYS A 44 -0.59 6.46 12.30
N PRO A 45 -1.09 7.29 11.38
CA PRO A 45 -2.12 6.98 10.39
C PRO A 45 -1.63 5.95 9.35
N THR A 46 -2.46 4.93 9.05
CA THR A 46 -2.09 3.86 8.13
C THR A 46 -1.93 4.40 6.70
N ARG A 47 -1.26 3.68 5.79
CA ARG A 47 -1.25 4.02 4.35
C ARG A 47 -2.24 3.16 3.56
N VAL A 48 -3.26 2.64 4.23
CA VAL A 48 -4.28 1.76 3.64
C VAL A 48 -5.47 2.60 3.22
N THR A 49 -5.87 2.46 1.97
CA THR A 49 -7.05 3.12 1.40
C THR A 49 -8.20 2.13 1.24
N PRO A 50 -9.45 2.62 1.11
CA PRO A 50 -10.58 1.75 0.81
C PRO A 50 -10.40 0.94 -0.48
N VAL A 51 -9.69 1.48 -1.48
CA VAL A 51 -9.39 0.76 -2.73
C VAL A 51 -8.51 -0.46 -2.47
N ASP A 52 -7.51 -0.33 -1.59
CA ASP A 52 -6.63 -1.46 -1.24
C ASP A 52 -7.45 -2.61 -0.62
N VAL A 53 -8.34 -2.27 0.32
CA VAL A 53 -9.25 -3.24 0.97
C VAL A 53 -10.15 -3.90 -0.07
N ALA A 54 -10.76 -3.11 -0.97
CA ALA A 54 -11.64 -3.63 -2.03
C ALA A 54 -10.90 -4.60 -2.97
N LEU A 55 -9.66 -4.30 -3.35
CA LEU A 55 -8.85 -5.19 -4.18
C LEU A 55 -8.55 -6.51 -3.47
N ALA A 56 -8.21 -6.49 -2.18
CA ALA A 56 -7.95 -7.69 -1.40
C ALA A 56 -9.20 -8.56 -1.27
N LEU A 57 -10.33 -7.98 -0.84
CA LEU A 57 -11.60 -8.69 -0.71
C LEU A 57 -12.09 -9.24 -2.05
N GLY A 58 -11.97 -8.45 -3.12
CA GLY A 58 -12.31 -8.87 -4.49
C GLY A 58 -11.45 -10.01 -5.02
N ALA A 59 -10.25 -10.21 -4.45
CA ALA A 59 -9.39 -11.36 -4.72
C ALA A 59 -9.69 -12.57 -3.81
N GLY A 60 -10.74 -12.52 -2.98
CA GLY A 60 -11.14 -13.58 -2.06
C GLY A 60 -10.38 -13.58 -0.73
N HIS A 61 -9.64 -12.52 -0.40
CA HIS A 61 -8.96 -12.40 0.89
C HIS A 61 -9.94 -11.98 2.00
N THR A 62 -9.63 -12.32 3.24
CA THR A 62 -10.41 -11.93 4.43
C THR A 62 -9.49 -11.41 5.54
N PHE A 63 -10.02 -10.55 6.42
CA PHE A 63 -9.27 -9.94 7.52
C PHE A 63 -9.80 -10.40 8.90
N PRO A 64 -9.62 -11.67 9.29
CA PRO A 64 -10.27 -12.24 10.49
C PRO A 64 -9.81 -11.64 11.83
N HIS A 65 -8.69 -10.90 11.84
CA HIS A 65 -8.16 -10.22 13.03
C HIS A 65 -8.83 -8.86 13.26
N LEU A 66 -9.48 -8.29 12.25
CA LEU A 66 -10.35 -7.15 12.43
C LEU A 66 -11.62 -7.72 13.05
N ALA A 67 -11.77 -7.58 14.37
CA ALA A 67 -12.95 -8.05 15.11
C ALA A 67 -14.27 -7.36 14.67
N ASP A 68 -14.18 -6.39 13.76
CA ASP A 68 -15.27 -5.58 13.22
C ASP A 68 -15.92 -6.29 12.01
N PRO A 69 -17.26 -6.27 11.86
CA PRO A 69 -17.92 -6.72 10.64
C PRO A 69 -17.49 -5.96 9.38
N ASP A 70 -16.98 -4.72 9.49
CA ASP A 70 -16.58 -3.91 8.33
C ASP A 70 -15.05 -3.79 8.17
N PRO A 71 -14.42 -4.53 7.24
CA PRO A 71 -12.98 -4.42 6.97
C PRO A 71 -12.56 -3.07 6.37
N TYR A 72 -13.50 -2.23 5.92
CA TYR A 72 -13.23 -0.89 5.39
C TYR A 72 -13.11 0.17 6.49
N ALA A 73 -13.69 -0.05 7.67
CA ALA A 73 -13.77 0.95 8.73
C ALA A 73 -12.39 1.58 9.07
N PRO A 74 -11.30 0.80 9.24
CA PRO A 74 -9.97 1.39 9.50
C PRO A 74 -9.46 2.27 8.35
N ALA A 75 -9.68 1.87 7.10
CA ALA A 75 -9.26 2.62 5.93
C ALA A 75 -10.09 3.91 5.72
N LEU A 76 -11.38 3.87 6.05
CA LEU A 76 -12.26 5.04 6.01
C LEU A 76 -11.89 6.06 7.09
N ASN A 77 -11.64 5.60 8.32
CA ASN A 77 -11.18 6.45 9.42
C ASN A 77 -9.87 7.17 9.05
N HIS A 78 -8.94 6.46 8.40
CA HIS A 78 -7.71 7.08 7.90
C HIS A 78 -7.99 8.16 6.84
N ALA A 79 -8.84 7.87 5.85
CA ALA A 79 -9.19 8.82 4.80
C ALA A 79 -9.84 10.08 5.37
N ALA A 80 -10.76 9.93 6.33
CA ALA A 80 -11.40 11.03 7.04
C ALA A 80 -10.36 11.87 7.80
N HIS A 81 -9.46 11.23 8.56
CA HIS A 81 -8.40 11.92 9.30
C HIS A 81 -7.48 12.75 8.40
N ARG A 82 -7.20 12.33 7.16
CA ARG A 82 -6.40 13.14 6.22
C ARG A 82 -7.11 14.39 5.72
N LEU A 83 -8.44 14.39 5.70
CA LEU A 83 -9.26 15.52 5.26
C LEU A 83 -9.52 16.52 6.39
N THR A 84 -9.46 16.08 7.65
CA THR A 84 -9.92 16.86 8.81
C THR A 84 -8.83 17.53 9.62
N LEU A 85 -7.53 17.34 9.34
CA LEU A 85 -6.46 17.86 10.21
C LEU A 85 -6.09 19.34 9.96
N PRO A 86 -6.41 20.27 10.87
CA PRO A 86 -5.60 21.47 11.09
C PRO A 86 -4.27 21.09 11.75
N VAL A 87 -3.19 21.77 11.35
CA VAL A 87 -1.85 21.65 11.94
C VAL A 87 -1.89 22.18 13.37
N MET A 88 -2.06 21.30 14.35
CA MET A 88 -2.04 21.68 15.77
C MET A 88 -1.00 20.83 16.50
N ASN A 89 -0.10 21.53 17.18
CA ASN A 89 0.95 20.98 18.03
C ASN A 89 0.30 20.35 19.28
N SER A 90 0.06 19.04 19.25
CA SER A 90 -0.28 18.27 20.44
C SER A 90 0.89 17.36 20.83
N ASP A 91 0.99 17.11 22.14
CA ASP A 91 1.93 16.18 22.77
C ASP A 91 1.97 14.82 22.04
N PRO A 92 3.11 14.08 22.11
CA PRO A 92 3.24 12.81 21.42
C PRO A 92 2.25 11.78 21.97
N GLU A 93 1.14 11.58 21.25
CA GLU A 93 0.22 10.48 21.50
C GLU A 93 0.95 9.13 21.43
N PRO A 94 0.51 8.12 22.20
CA PRO A 94 1.07 6.78 22.11
C PRO A 94 0.97 6.25 20.68
N VAL A 95 2.06 5.64 20.20
CA VAL A 95 2.14 5.08 18.85
C VAL A 95 1.16 3.92 18.71
N GLU A 96 0.08 4.13 17.96
CA GLU A 96 -0.87 3.06 17.62
C GLU A 96 -0.42 2.27 16.39
N TRP A 97 -0.52 0.94 16.45
CA TRP A 97 -0.18 0.07 15.33
C TRP A 97 -1.27 0.07 14.25
N CYS A 98 -0.88 -0.16 13.00
CA CYS A 98 -1.81 -0.35 11.89
C CYS A 98 -2.73 -1.54 12.13
N GLU A 99 -4.04 -1.36 11.92
CA GLU A 99 -5.07 -2.39 12.14
C GLU A 99 -4.87 -3.62 11.26
N TYR A 100 -4.26 -3.45 10.08
CA TYR A 100 -3.95 -4.53 9.14
C TYR A 100 -2.59 -5.22 9.43
N LEU A 101 -2.00 -4.96 10.59
CA LEU A 101 -0.81 -5.65 11.08
C LEU A 101 -1.22 -6.68 12.13
N HIS A 102 -0.95 -7.96 11.88
CA HIS A 102 -1.23 -9.03 12.82
C HIS A 102 -0.01 -9.94 12.99
N ASN A 103 0.33 -10.28 14.23
CA ASN A 103 1.53 -11.06 14.58
C ASN A 103 2.82 -10.53 13.91
N GLY A 104 2.97 -9.21 13.85
CA GLY A 104 4.13 -8.54 13.27
C GLY A 104 4.22 -8.60 11.74
N ARG A 105 3.15 -9.03 11.05
CA ARG A 105 3.10 -9.11 9.58
C ARG A 105 1.90 -8.38 9.02
N CYS A 106 2.06 -7.78 7.84
CA CYS A 106 0.94 -7.22 7.10
C CYS A 106 0.04 -8.36 6.65
N THR A 107 -1.26 -8.24 6.90
CA THR A 107 -2.22 -9.31 6.61
C THR A 107 -2.67 -9.34 5.16
N PHE A 108 -2.47 -8.25 4.41
CA PHE A 108 -2.75 -8.19 2.98
C PHE A 108 -1.99 -9.28 2.19
N PRO A 109 -2.58 -9.80 1.09
CA PRO A 109 -1.92 -10.73 0.20
C PRO A 109 -0.59 -10.21 -0.33
N ASP A 110 0.34 -11.12 -0.63
CA ASP A 110 1.70 -10.78 -1.06
C ASP A 110 1.74 -9.93 -2.34
N ASP A 111 0.72 -10.03 -3.18
CA ASP A 111 0.61 -9.31 -4.44
C ASP A 111 -0.45 -8.18 -4.43
N LEU A 112 -1.02 -7.87 -3.27
CA LEU A 112 -2.04 -6.85 -3.08
C LEU A 112 -1.80 -6.05 -1.80
N ARG A 113 -0.53 -5.84 -1.42
CA ARG A 113 -0.19 -4.94 -0.31
C ARG A 113 -0.68 -3.52 -0.63
N PRO A 114 -1.12 -2.72 0.37
CA PRO A 114 -1.66 -1.39 0.12
C PRO A 114 -0.70 -0.52 -0.69
N TYR A 115 -1.20 0.16 -1.70
CA TYR A 115 -0.38 0.92 -2.66
C TYR A 115 0.58 1.87 -1.94
N GLY A 116 0.07 2.66 -0.97
CA GLY A 116 0.88 3.59 -0.20
C GLY A 116 1.95 2.93 0.68
N CYS A 117 1.72 1.69 1.12
CA CYS A 117 2.73 0.91 1.85
C CYS A 117 3.82 0.39 0.92
N THR A 118 3.48 -0.02 -0.30
CA THR A 118 4.42 -0.57 -1.28
C THR A 118 5.31 0.49 -1.91
N THR A 119 4.81 1.71 -2.11
CA THR A 119 5.58 2.81 -2.71
C THR A 119 6.43 3.58 -1.69
N TYR A 120 6.28 3.32 -0.40
CA TYR A 120 7.01 4.01 0.66
C TYR A 120 8.38 3.36 0.92
N VAL A 121 9.45 4.14 0.73
CA VAL A 121 10.83 3.77 1.08
C VAL A 121 11.23 4.57 2.32
N CYS A 122 11.45 3.89 3.45
CA CYS A 122 11.76 4.55 4.72
C CYS A 122 13.25 4.92 4.85
N GLY A 123 13.59 5.77 5.82
CA GLY A 123 14.98 6.15 6.14
C GLY A 123 15.92 4.94 6.30
N PRO A 124 15.59 3.96 7.17
CA PRO A 124 16.38 2.74 7.31
C PRO A 124 16.59 1.95 6.01
N MET A 125 15.65 1.99 5.06
CA MET A 125 15.85 1.37 3.76
C MET A 125 16.89 2.12 2.93
N TYR A 126 16.89 3.46 2.95
CA TYR A 126 17.93 4.25 2.30
C TYR A 126 19.32 4.03 2.89
N GLU A 127 19.39 3.76 4.20
CA GLU A 127 20.66 3.55 4.90
C GLU A 127 21.25 2.15 4.69
N HIS A 128 20.42 1.12 4.52
CA HIS A 128 20.87 -0.27 4.54
C HIS A 128 20.70 -1.02 3.23
N LEU A 129 19.85 -0.56 2.29
CA LEU A 129 19.74 -1.22 1.00
C LEU A 129 20.90 -0.81 0.08
N PRO A 130 21.48 -1.76 -0.68
CA PRO A 130 22.43 -1.43 -1.74
C PRO A 130 21.87 -0.46 -2.77
N ASP A 131 22.71 0.42 -3.31
CA ASP A 131 22.30 1.46 -4.28
C ASP A 131 21.62 0.87 -5.53
N ASP A 132 22.14 -0.24 -6.06
CA ASP A 132 21.55 -0.94 -7.21
C ASP A 132 20.13 -1.45 -6.91
N THR A 133 19.92 -1.93 -5.69
CA THR A 133 18.61 -2.35 -5.18
C THR A 133 17.67 -1.16 -5.05
N LEU A 134 18.13 -0.02 -4.50
CA LEU A 134 17.34 1.22 -4.43
C LEU A 134 16.98 1.76 -5.81
N HIS A 135 17.90 1.74 -6.78
CA HIS A 135 17.63 2.13 -8.15
C HIS A 135 16.59 1.22 -8.82
N ARG A 136 16.74 -0.09 -8.66
CA ARG A 136 15.76 -1.07 -9.16
C ARG A 136 14.39 -0.84 -8.52
N LEU A 137 14.35 -0.64 -7.21
CA LEU A 137 13.12 -0.40 -6.48
C LEU A 137 12.40 0.86 -6.95
N ARG A 138 13.10 1.99 -7.08
CA ARG A 138 12.54 3.24 -7.61
C ARG A 138 11.95 3.07 -9.00
N ARG A 139 12.60 2.27 -9.86
CA ARG A 139 12.06 1.94 -11.19
C ARG A 139 10.75 1.15 -11.10
N LEU A 140 10.71 0.13 -10.25
CA LEU A 140 9.51 -0.69 -10.04
C LEU A 140 8.36 0.13 -9.44
N ILE A 141 8.64 1.03 -8.50
CA ILE A 141 7.64 1.93 -7.90
C ILE A 141 6.99 2.82 -8.96
N ARG A 142 7.78 3.42 -9.88
CA ARG A 142 7.22 4.22 -10.98
C ARG A 142 6.32 3.38 -11.91
N GLN A 143 6.74 2.15 -12.20
CA GLN A 143 5.91 1.23 -12.99
C GLN A 143 4.63 0.84 -12.25
N LEU A 144 4.71 0.65 -10.92
CA LEU A 144 3.56 0.35 -10.09
C LEU A 144 2.58 1.52 -10.07
N GLU A 145 3.07 2.75 -10.01
CA GLU A 145 2.25 3.97 -10.10
C GLU A 145 1.48 4.05 -11.42
N GLU A 146 2.16 3.81 -12.55
CA GLU A 146 1.52 3.74 -13.86
C GLU A 146 0.44 2.64 -13.92
N ALA A 147 0.77 1.44 -13.40
CA ALA A 147 -0.17 0.32 -13.35
C ALA A 147 -1.36 0.58 -12.42
N HIS A 148 -1.14 1.27 -11.29
CA HIS A 148 -2.17 1.66 -10.35
C HIS A 148 -3.15 2.66 -10.98
N ILE A 149 -2.64 3.68 -11.67
CA ILE A 149 -3.47 4.64 -12.42
C ILE A 149 -4.30 3.91 -13.50
N ALA A 150 -3.68 3.00 -14.25
CA ALA A 150 -4.38 2.21 -15.26
C ALA A 150 -5.47 1.32 -14.66
N LEU A 151 -5.21 0.70 -13.50
CA LEU A 151 -6.17 -0.11 -12.76
C LEU A 151 -7.35 0.74 -12.27
N LEU A 152 -7.09 1.88 -11.62
CA LEU A 152 -8.15 2.79 -11.16
C LEU A 152 -9.03 3.27 -12.30
N ARG A 153 -8.44 3.64 -13.45
CA ARG A 153 -9.19 4.00 -14.65
C ARG A 153 -10.06 2.85 -15.13
N SER A 154 -9.51 1.65 -15.23
CA SER A 154 -10.27 0.47 -15.66
C SER A 154 -11.42 0.12 -14.70
N LEU A 155 -11.25 0.33 -13.39
CA LEU A 155 -12.31 0.12 -12.41
C LEU A 155 -13.40 1.20 -12.52
N LYS A 156 -13.01 2.45 -12.77
CA LYS A 156 -13.93 3.56 -13.03
C LYS A 156 -14.75 3.31 -14.29
N ASP A 157 -14.10 2.97 -15.40
CA ASP A 157 -14.75 2.68 -16.69
C ASP A 157 -15.72 1.48 -16.60
N ALA A 158 -15.48 0.56 -15.67
CA ALA A 158 -16.34 -0.59 -15.39
C ALA A 158 -17.46 -0.31 -14.37
N GLY A 159 -17.60 0.93 -13.87
CA GLY A 159 -18.58 1.29 -12.84
C GLY A 159 -18.35 0.62 -11.49
N ARG A 160 -17.10 0.27 -11.17
CA ARG A 160 -16.70 -0.42 -9.93
C ARG A 160 -16.13 0.52 -8.86
N LEU A 161 -15.91 1.78 -9.20
CA LEU A 161 -15.59 2.84 -8.24
C LEU A 161 -16.75 3.83 -8.21
N PRO A 162 -17.11 4.38 -7.02
CA PRO A 162 -18.11 5.44 -6.94
C PRO A 162 -17.67 6.64 -7.78
N GLU A 163 -18.62 7.30 -8.44
CA GLU A 163 -18.36 8.60 -9.03
C GLU A 163 -18.00 9.55 -7.89
N GLN A 164 -16.76 10.04 -7.90
CA GLN A 164 -16.36 11.11 -7.00
C GLN A 164 -17.06 12.38 -7.53
N GLU A 165 -18.20 12.74 -6.91
CA GLU A 165 -18.84 14.05 -7.08
C GLU A 165 -17.96 15.17 -6.51
#